data_AF-A0A975U347-F1
#
_entry.id   AF-A0A975U347-F1
#
_cell.length_a   1.000
_cell.length_b   1.000
_cell.length_c   1.000
_cell.angle_alpha   90.00
_cell.angle_beta   90.00
_cell.angle_gamma   90.00
#
_symmetry.space_group_name_H-M   'P 1'
#
loop_
_entity.id
_entity.type
_entity.pdbx_description
1 polymer ?
#
loop_
_entity_poly.entity_id
_entity_poly.type
_entity_poly.pdbx_seq_one_letter_code
_entity_poly.pdbx_strand_id
1 'polypeptide(L)'
;MSTYKEWAGSLYRTRAEMLDAIAEAWATACGHASPAETRRNFDEATDAELAAEAIAGWGLDQPRGRRFSLDDERPSHMVEHEYTAADLAEAFARLRARLGRPDTEAD
;
A
#
# COMPACT_ATOMS: atom_id res chain seq x y z
N MET A 1 1.53 -10.41 -31.68
CA MET A 1 2.44 -10.30 -30.53
C MET A 1 2.19 -8.95 -29.87
N SER A 2 1.13 -8.89 -29.05
CA SER A 2 0.62 -7.82 -28.17
C SER A 2 -0.56 -8.52 -27.47
N THR A 3 -0.72 -8.55 -26.14
CA THR A 3 -1.35 -7.49 -25.34
C THR A 3 -1.37 -7.91 -23.84
N TYR A 4 -0.24 -8.23 -23.22
CA TYR A 4 -0.21 -8.53 -21.77
C TYR A 4 0.44 -7.44 -20.92
N LYS A 5 1.10 -6.46 -21.55
CA LYS A 5 1.67 -5.28 -20.85
C LYS A 5 0.69 -4.12 -20.69
N GLU A 6 -0.43 -4.14 -21.42
CA GLU A 6 -1.36 -3.01 -21.49
C GLU A 6 -2.51 -3.07 -20.47
N TRP A 7 -2.60 -4.15 -19.67
CA TRP A 7 -3.68 -4.32 -18.69
C TRP A 7 -3.22 -4.34 -17.23
N ALA A 8 -1.93 -4.57 -16.97
CA ALA A 8 -1.38 -4.55 -15.61
C ALA A 8 -0.99 -3.14 -15.12
N GLY A 9 -1.07 -2.12 -16.00
CA GLY A 9 -0.53 -0.78 -15.76
C GLY A 9 -1.53 0.32 -15.41
N SER A 10 -2.79 0.05 -15.07
CA SER A 10 -3.76 1.15 -14.91
C SER A 10 -4.88 0.90 -13.87
N LEU A 11 -4.52 0.46 -12.66
CA LEU A 11 -5.40 0.74 -11.50
C LEU A 11 -5.13 2.11 -10.88
N TYR A 12 -3.91 2.64 -11.05
CA TYR A 12 -3.46 3.92 -10.46
C TYR A 12 -2.76 4.76 -11.53
N ARG A 13 -3.06 6.06 -11.61
CA ARG A 13 -2.44 6.93 -12.63
C ARG A 13 -1.02 7.36 -12.26
N THR A 14 -0.65 7.26 -10.97
CA THR A 14 0.65 7.68 -10.44
C THR A 14 1.16 6.75 -9.32
N ARG A 15 2.49 6.77 -9.07
CA ARG A 15 3.10 6.07 -7.93
C ARG A 15 2.49 6.50 -6.59
N ALA A 16 2.20 7.79 -6.44
CA ALA A 16 1.59 8.33 -5.22
C ALA A 16 0.20 7.73 -4.97
N GLU A 17 -0.67 7.69 -5.98
CA GLU A 17 -2.00 7.08 -5.85
C GLU A 17 -1.94 5.59 -5.54
N MET A 18 -0.99 4.87 -6.12
CA MET A 18 -0.77 3.45 -5.80
C MET A 18 -0.36 3.27 -4.34
N LEU A 19 0.57 4.08 -3.84
CA LEU A 19 1.03 4.00 -2.44
C LEU A 19 -0.08 4.40 -1.46
N ASP A 20 -0.87 5.41 -1.79
CA ASP A 20 -2.02 5.84 -0.99
C ASP A 20 -3.07 4.72 -0.93
N ALA A 21 -3.31 4.02 -2.05
CA ALA A 21 -4.23 2.89 -2.10
C ALA A 21 -3.71 1.67 -1.31
N ILE A 22 -2.40 1.39 -1.34
CA ILE A 22 -1.78 0.34 -0.50
C ILE A 22 -1.97 0.68 0.98
N ALA A 23 -1.69 1.93 1.37
CA ALA A 23 -1.86 2.38 2.75
C ALA A 23 -3.32 2.30 3.22
N GLU A 24 -4.28 2.73 2.38
CA GLU A 24 -5.71 2.64 2.67
C GLU A 24 -6.19 1.20 2.76
N ALA A 25 -5.82 0.35 1.82
CA ALA A 25 -6.20 -1.06 1.82
C ALA A 25 -5.60 -1.80 3.02
N TRP A 26 -4.35 -1.53 3.40
CA TRP A 26 -3.77 -2.11 4.61
C TRP A 26 -4.52 -1.65 5.87
N ALA A 27 -4.67 -0.34 6.05
CA ALA A 27 -5.25 0.23 7.26
C ALA A 27 -6.72 -0.17 7.47
N THR A 28 -7.46 -0.38 6.39
CA THR A 28 -8.87 -0.79 6.42
C THR A 28 -9.07 -2.31 6.34
N ALA A 29 -8.01 -3.12 6.33
CA ALA A 29 -8.08 -4.55 6.02
C ALA A 29 -8.89 -4.83 4.73
N CYS A 30 -8.61 -4.07 3.67
CA CYS A 30 -9.34 -4.04 2.40
C CYS A 30 -10.84 -3.75 2.59
N GLY A 31 -11.18 -2.81 3.47
CA GLY A 31 -12.55 -2.41 3.78
C GLY A 31 -13.28 -3.27 4.82
N HIS A 32 -12.60 -4.23 5.47
CA HIS A 32 -13.20 -5.04 6.53
C HIS A 32 -13.13 -4.40 7.93
N ALA A 33 -12.19 -3.48 8.16
CA ALA A 33 -12.04 -2.80 9.44
C ALA A 33 -12.99 -1.61 9.55
N SER A 34 -13.61 -1.45 10.72
CA SER A 34 -14.44 -0.29 11.03
C SER A 34 -13.57 0.98 11.12
N PRO A 35 -14.14 2.18 10.89
CA PRO A 35 -13.38 3.44 11.00
C PRO A 35 -12.69 3.63 12.36
N ALA A 36 -13.32 3.14 13.44
CA ALA A 36 -12.75 3.17 14.78
C ALA A 36 -11.54 2.22 14.93
N GLU A 37 -11.58 1.05 14.30
CA GLU A 37 -10.47 0.08 14.28
C GLU A 37 -9.30 0.62 13.46
N THR A 38 -9.58 1.17 12.28
CA THR A 38 -8.58 1.86 11.45
C THR A 38 -7.90 2.98 12.22
N ARG A 39 -8.68 3.83 12.92
CA ARG A 39 -8.12 4.95 13.69
C ARG A 39 -7.29 4.48 14.88
N ARG A 40 -7.70 3.40 15.53
CA ARG A 40 -6.95 2.78 16.62
C ARG A 40 -5.60 2.22 16.14
N ASN A 41 -5.55 1.57 14.99
CA ASN A 41 -4.29 1.10 14.38
C ASN A 41 -3.31 2.25 14.13
N PHE A 42 -3.82 3.41 13.73
CA PHE A 42 -3.00 4.62 13.59
C PHE A 42 -2.62 5.29 14.92
N ASP A 43 -3.26 4.98 16.05
CA ASP A 43 -2.87 5.51 17.37
C ASP A 43 -1.78 4.64 18.01
N GLU A 44 -1.84 3.33 17.76
CA GLU A 44 -0.96 2.33 18.38
C GLU A 44 0.38 2.11 17.64
N ALA A 45 0.49 2.48 16.35
CA ALA A 45 1.69 2.25 15.52
C ALA A 45 2.17 3.52 14.81
N THR A 46 3.48 3.65 14.57
CA THR A 46 4.04 4.74 13.74
C THR A 46 3.83 4.47 12.25
N ASP A 47 3.91 5.51 11.40
CA ASP A 47 3.77 5.36 9.94
C ASP A 47 4.83 4.42 9.34
N ALA A 48 6.02 4.39 9.94
CA ALA A 48 7.10 3.49 9.55
C ALA A 48 6.83 2.03 9.96
N GLU A 49 6.23 1.81 11.13
CA GLU A 49 5.81 0.47 11.58
C GLU A 49 4.70 -0.08 10.68
N LEU A 50 3.67 0.73 10.39
CA LEU A 50 2.59 0.35 9.47
C LEU A 50 3.11 0.01 8.07
N ALA A 51 4.09 0.77 7.56
CA ALA A 51 4.75 0.47 6.30
C ALA A 51 5.52 -0.87 6.34
N ALA A 52 6.26 -1.13 7.42
CA ALA A 52 6.99 -2.38 7.59
C ALA A 52 6.05 -3.58 7.68
N GLU A 53 4.95 -3.46 8.42
CA GLU A 53 3.92 -4.49 8.54
C GLU A 53 3.23 -4.78 7.21
N ALA A 54 2.89 -3.75 6.44
CA ALA A 54 2.30 -3.91 5.10
C ALA A 54 3.26 -4.60 4.12
N ILE A 55 4.54 -4.22 4.14
CA ILE A 55 5.58 -4.84 3.31
C ILE A 55 5.74 -6.32 3.66
N ALA A 56 5.90 -6.65 4.95
CA ALA A 56 6.07 -8.02 5.39
C ALA A 56 4.81 -8.87 5.19
N GLY A 57 3.64 -8.32 5.51
CA GLY A 57 2.35 -9.02 5.44
C GLY A 57 1.92 -9.36 4.02
N TRP A 58 2.23 -8.50 3.05
CA TRP A 58 1.93 -8.74 1.63
C TRP A 58 3.14 -9.21 0.81
N GLY A 59 4.32 -9.33 1.42
CA GLY A 59 5.56 -9.73 0.76
C GLY A 59 5.96 -8.77 -0.37
N LEU A 60 5.79 -7.45 -0.17
CA LEU A 60 6.02 -6.44 -1.20
C LEU A 60 7.50 -6.32 -1.60
N ASP A 61 8.39 -6.67 -0.68
CA ASP A 61 9.85 -6.71 -0.86
C ASP A 61 10.34 -8.03 -1.47
N GLN A 62 9.51 -9.07 -1.50
CA GLN A 62 9.89 -10.39 -1.96
C GLN A 62 9.76 -10.52 -3.49
N PRO A 63 10.72 -11.17 -4.16
CA PRO A 63 10.62 -11.46 -5.59
C PRO A 63 9.36 -12.27 -5.90
N ARG A 64 8.69 -11.92 -7.00
CA ARG A 64 7.41 -12.52 -7.39
C ARG A 64 7.67 -13.70 -8.33
N GLY A 65 7.80 -14.91 -7.79
CA GLY A 65 8.01 -16.13 -8.58
C GLY A 65 7.65 -17.35 -7.74
N ARG A 66 6.67 -18.15 -8.18
CA ARG A 66 5.94 -19.10 -7.30
C ARG A 66 6.69 -20.40 -7.03
N ARG A 67 6.33 -20.98 -5.88
CA ARG A 67 6.10 -22.40 -5.46
C ARG A 67 6.01 -23.52 -6.53
N PHE A 68 5.95 -23.24 -7.84
CA PHE A 68 5.80 -24.25 -8.91
C PHE A 68 6.56 -23.96 -10.23
N SER A 69 7.36 -22.90 -10.37
CA SER A 69 8.21 -22.76 -11.57
C SER A 69 9.47 -21.96 -11.27
N LEU A 70 10.63 -22.59 -11.48
CA LEU A 70 11.97 -22.10 -11.14
C LEU A 70 12.52 -21.02 -12.10
N ASP A 71 11.78 -20.65 -13.15
CA ASP A 71 12.33 -19.91 -14.30
C ASP A 71 11.80 -18.46 -14.45
N ASP A 72 10.87 -18.01 -13.61
CA ASP A 72 10.25 -16.67 -13.70
C ASP A 72 10.41 -15.95 -12.34
N GLU A 73 11.65 -15.66 -11.95
CA GLU A 73 11.94 -14.77 -10.81
C GLU A 73 11.63 -13.33 -11.22
N ARG A 74 10.40 -12.88 -11.02
CA ARG A 74 10.06 -11.48 -11.24
C ARG A 74 10.57 -10.62 -10.07
N PRO A 75 10.94 -9.36 -10.33
CA PRO A 75 11.29 -8.44 -9.26
C PRO A 75 10.15 -8.30 -8.25
N SER A 76 10.50 -7.85 -7.04
CA SER A 76 9.52 -7.56 -6.01
C SER A 76 8.61 -6.40 -6.42
N HIS A 77 7.48 -6.25 -5.72
CA HIS A 77 6.57 -5.14 -5.99
C HIS A 77 7.25 -3.78 -5.78
N MET A 78 8.10 -3.68 -4.77
CA MET A 78 8.88 -2.46 -4.50
C MET A 78 9.86 -2.14 -5.62
N VAL A 79 10.55 -3.16 -6.16
CA VAL A 79 11.53 -2.99 -7.25
C VAL A 79 10.82 -2.67 -8.57
N GLU A 80 9.73 -3.34 -8.89
CA GLU A 80 8.97 -3.12 -10.14
C GLU A 80 8.36 -1.72 -10.22
N HIS A 81 7.94 -1.17 -9.08
CA HIS A 81 7.29 0.15 -9.00
C HIS A 81 8.17 1.24 -8.39
N GLU A 82 9.47 0.95 -8.22
CA GLU A 82 10.51 1.88 -7.79
C GLU A 82 10.13 2.72 -6.55
N TYR A 83 9.66 2.06 -5.49
CA TYR A 83 9.39 2.72 -4.21
C TYR A 83 10.07 2.01 -3.04
N THR A 84 10.27 2.77 -1.96
CA THR A 84 10.94 2.34 -0.74
C THR A 84 9.95 2.26 0.42
N ALA A 85 10.40 1.68 1.55
CA ALA A 85 9.61 1.70 2.78
C ALA A 85 9.30 3.13 3.27
N ALA A 86 10.21 4.08 3.01
CA ALA A 86 9.99 5.49 3.35
C ALA A 86 8.84 6.09 2.51
N ASP A 87 8.78 5.79 1.22
CA ASP A 87 7.69 6.27 0.34
C ASP A 87 6.32 5.76 0.80
N LEU A 88 6.27 4.51 1.27
CA LEU A 88 5.05 3.91 1.81
C LEU A 88 4.70 4.51 3.18
N ALA A 89 5.69 4.78 4.04
CA ALA A 89 5.48 5.48 5.31
C ALA A 89 4.92 6.90 5.09
N GLU A 90 5.39 7.62 4.06
CA GLU A 90 4.82 8.91 3.68
C GLU A 90 3.35 8.78 3.24
N ALA A 91 2.96 7.67 2.61
CA ALA A 91 1.55 7.39 2.29
C ALA A 91 0.69 7.17 3.54
N PHE A 92 1.20 6.42 4.52
CA PHE A 92 0.54 6.28 5.83
C PHE A 92 0.41 7.62 6.55
N ALA A 93 1.43 8.48 6.50
CA ALA A 93 1.37 9.81 7.07
C ALA A 93 0.30 10.70 6.38
N ARG A 94 0.18 10.63 5.04
CA ARG A 94 -0.88 11.33 4.29
C ARG A 94 -2.27 10.81 4.68
N LEU A 95 -2.44 9.49 4.79
CA LEU A 95 -3.70 8.88 5.20
C LEU A 95 -4.07 9.27 6.63
N ARG A 96 -3.10 9.25 7.56
CA ARG A 96 -3.26 9.72 8.94
C ARG A 96 -3.69 11.19 8.99
N ALA A 97 -3.06 12.06 8.21
CA ALA A 97 -3.45 13.47 8.13
C ALA A 97 -4.89 13.65 7.61
N ARG A 98 -5.33 12.80 6.66
CA ARG A 98 -6.70 12.80 6.13
C ARG A 98 -7.73 12.33 7.16
N LEU A 99 -7.41 11.30 7.96
CA LEU A 99 -8.27 10.78 9.03
C LEU A 99 -8.26 11.67 10.28
N GLY A 100 -7.15 12.38 10.50
CA GLY A 100 -6.91 13.27 11.63
C GLY A 100 -7.55 14.66 11.46
N ARG A 101 -7.88 15.07 10.23
CA ARG A 101 -8.78 16.22 10.06
C ARG A 101 -10.13 15.85 10.69
N PRO A 102 -10.61 16.57 11.71
CA PRO A 102 -12.05 16.58 11.97
C PRO A 102 -12.72 17.04 10.67
N ASP A 103 -13.88 16.50 10.33
CA ASP A 103 -14.79 17.12 9.36
C ASP A 103 -15.03 18.56 9.82
N THR A 104 -14.19 19.48 9.37
CA THR A 104 -14.36 20.91 9.59
C THR A 104 -15.33 21.37 8.53
N GLU A 105 -16.57 21.58 8.99
CA GLU A 105 -17.57 22.49 8.45
C GLU A 105 -18.27 22.04 7.16
N ALA A 106 -19.44 21.41 7.34
CA ALA A 106 -20.61 21.78 6.56
C ALA A 106 -21.56 22.52 7.52
N ASP A 107 -21.45 23.85 7.51
CA ASP A 107 -22.50 24.80 7.94
C ASP A 107 -23.63 24.80 6.90
#